data_AF-A0A848LTG8-F1
#
_entry.id   AF-A0A848LTG8-F1
#
_cell.length_a   1.000
_cell.length_b   1.000
_cell.length_c   1.000
_cell.angle_alpha   90.00
_cell.angle_beta   90.00
_cell.angle_gamma   90.00
#
_symmetry.space_group_name_H-M   'P 1'
#
loop_
_entity.id
_entity.type
_entity.pdbx_description
1 polymer ?
#
loop_
_entity_poly.entity_id
_entity_poly.type
_entity_poly.pdbx_seq_one_letter_code
_entity_poly.pdbx_strand_id
1 'polypeptide(L)'
;MLAEQERARVGGRVQGFIDDEQAHLRVANGQIDPYFSTLRKALEKALEDAPVFSGTSLLGNSKTSWAAQAEQFGATGNPGSGPAPRAPTPAEQLQALQRQHGDKWMEYLRGRVQAVGEMQKLAGGGGNKLVVTLELRQGADGSLREAKLVSRSGNPQYDTYVMNAVPSALAKLPPPPDQARGVRPDGIHTLWSVEGRVIYLRKLKDLKTDDAAYLAAAFAAGLLAGRFEETTGELEVIDFRNPRFECQPRLLRVY
;
A
#
# COMPACT_ATOMS: atom_id res chain seq x y z
N MET A 1 -47.52 -19.85 -12.08
CA MET A 1 -47.21 -18.78 -11.10
C MET A 1 -45.87 -18.97 -10.39
N LEU A 2 -45.61 -20.06 -9.64
CA LEU A 2 -44.28 -20.27 -9.00
C LEU A 2 -43.11 -20.35 -9.99
N ALA A 3 -43.24 -21.10 -11.08
CA ALA A 3 -42.20 -21.26 -12.09
C ALA A 3 -41.87 -19.96 -12.88
N GLU A 4 -42.83 -19.03 -13.01
CA GLU A 4 -42.61 -17.74 -13.67
C GLU A 4 -41.92 -16.73 -12.75
N GLN A 5 -42.27 -16.71 -11.46
CA GLN A 5 -41.56 -15.93 -10.45
C GLN A 5 -40.12 -16.41 -10.29
N GLU A 6 -39.89 -17.72 -10.32
CA GLU A 6 -38.55 -18.30 -10.25
C GLU A 6 -37.72 -17.99 -11.51
N ARG A 7 -38.31 -18.07 -12.71
CA ARG A 7 -37.66 -17.65 -13.96
C ARG A 7 -37.35 -16.16 -14.00
N ALA A 8 -38.25 -15.30 -13.53
CA ALA A 8 -38.00 -13.86 -13.44
C ALA A 8 -36.86 -13.54 -12.45
N ARG A 9 -36.85 -14.22 -11.30
CA ARG A 9 -35.79 -14.08 -10.29
C ARG A 9 -34.44 -14.59 -10.78
N VAL A 10 -34.41 -15.77 -11.43
CA VAL A 10 -33.18 -16.34 -11.99
C VAL A 10 -32.68 -15.49 -13.17
N GLY A 11 -33.59 -15.06 -14.05
CA GLY A 11 -33.27 -14.16 -15.16
C GLY A 11 -32.69 -12.83 -14.69
N GLY A 12 -33.27 -12.20 -13.68
CA GLY A 12 -32.72 -10.97 -13.08
C GLY A 12 -31.34 -11.16 -12.46
N ARG A 13 -31.07 -12.33 -11.85
CA ARG A 13 -29.73 -12.65 -11.33
C ARG A 13 -28.70 -12.84 -12.44
N VAL A 14 -29.05 -13.58 -13.49
CA VAL A 14 -28.16 -13.81 -14.64
C VAL A 14 -27.86 -12.50 -15.36
N GLN A 15 -28.87 -11.65 -15.57
CA GLN A 15 -28.67 -10.34 -16.16
C GLN A 15 -27.75 -9.47 -15.30
N GLY A 16 -27.95 -9.47 -13.98
CA GLY A 16 -27.04 -8.78 -13.05
C GLY A 16 -25.59 -9.27 -13.12
N PHE A 17 -25.36 -10.58 -13.30
CA PHE A 17 -24.01 -11.12 -13.51
C PHE A 17 -23.39 -10.67 -14.83
N ILE A 18 -24.17 -10.65 -15.92
CA ILE A 18 -23.71 -10.18 -17.23
C ILE A 18 -23.36 -8.69 -17.18
N ASP A 19 -24.22 -7.89 -16.56
CA ASP A 19 -24.02 -6.45 -16.42
C ASP A 19 -22.78 -6.14 -15.56
N ASP A 20 -22.58 -6.89 -14.48
CA ASP A 20 -21.38 -6.84 -13.62
C ASP A 20 -20.10 -7.14 -14.41
N GLU A 21 -20.14 -8.18 -15.25
CA GLU A 21 -18.98 -8.62 -16.03
C GLU A 21 -18.65 -7.62 -17.15
N GLN A 22 -19.67 -7.08 -17.83
CA GLN A 22 -19.47 -6.00 -18.79
C GLN A 22 -18.91 -4.73 -18.13
N ALA A 23 -19.43 -4.34 -16.97
CA ALA A 23 -18.96 -3.18 -16.22
C ALA A 23 -17.49 -3.33 -15.79
N HIS A 24 -17.08 -4.54 -15.41
CA HIS A 24 -15.68 -4.87 -15.13
C HIS A 24 -14.81 -4.82 -16.38
N LEU A 25 -15.27 -5.43 -17.49
CA LEU A 25 -14.53 -5.47 -18.76
C LEU A 25 -14.28 -4.07 -19.33
N ARG A 26 -15.24 -3.13 -19.19
CA ARG A 26 -15.03 -1.73 -19.61
C ARG A 26 -13.82 -1.11 -18.93
N VAL A 27 -13.67 -1.33 -17.62
CA VAL A 27 -12.55 -0.82 -16.84
C VAL A 27 -11.26 -1.53 -17.23
N ALA A 28 -11.27 -2.87 -17.29
CA ALA A 28 -10.10 -3.68 -17.61
C ALA A 28 -9.54 -3.38 -19.01
N ASN A 29 -10.40 -3.11 -19.99
CA ASN A 29 -10.03 -2.80 -21.36
C ASN A 29 -9.75 -1.30 -21.60
N GLY A 30 -9.81 -0.46 -20.55
CA GLY A 30 -9.61 0.99 -20.67
C GLY A 30 -10.69 1.70 -21.49
N GLN A 31 -11.88 1.11 -21.63
CA GLN A 31 -13.02 1.66 -22.38
C GLN A 31 -13.85 2.65 -21.55
N ILE A 32 -13.20 3.33 -20.60
CA ILE A 32 -13.80 4.32 -19.70
C ILE A 32 -13.28 5.71 -20.02
N ASP A 33 -14.08 6.72 -19.73
CA ASP A 33 -13.69 8.11 -19.93
C ASP A 33 -12.52 8.53 -18.99
N PRO A 34 -11.60 9.43 -19.42
CA PRO A 34 -10.57 9.99 -18.55
C PRO A 34 -11.11 10.64 -17.26
N TYR A 35 -12.37 11.07 -17.23
CA TYR A 35 -13.07 11.51 -16.03
C TYR A 35 -12.86 10.58 -14.83
N PHE A 36 -12.93 9.27 -15.02
CA PHE A 36 -12.76 8.29 -13.93
C PHE A 36 -11.32 8.24 -13.40
N SER A 37 -10.33 8.59 -14.22
CA SER A 37 -8.96 8.75 -13.76
C SER A 37 -8.80 10.00 -12.90
N THR A 38 -9.49 11.08 -13.24
CA THR A 38 -9.55 12.29 -12.40
C THR A 38 -10.25 12.00 -11.07
N LEU A 39 -11.32 11.20 -11.10
CA LEU A 39 -12.02 10.76 -9.88
C LEU A 39 -11.10 9.92 -8.98
N ARG A 40 -10.35 8.98 -9.56
CA ARG A 40 -9.32 8.21 -8.82
C ARG A 40 -8.31 9.13 -8.15
N LYS A 41 -7.76 10.10 -8.88
CA LYS A 41 -6.77 11.06 -8.34
C LYS A 41 -7.35 11.91 -7.20
N ALA A 42 -8.62 12.29 -7.30
CA ALA A 42 -9.28 13.03 -6.23
C ALA A 42 -9.46 12.16 -4.97
N LEU A 43 -9.83 10.89 -5.12
CA LEU A 43 -9.86 9.93 -4.02
C LEU A 43 -8.47 9.70 -3.41
N GLU A 44 -7.43 9.52 -4.23
CA GLU A 44 -6.04 9.40 -3.78
C GLU A 44 -5.63 10.61 -2.96
N LYS A 45 -5.93 11.81 -3.44
CA LYS A 45 -5.58 13.06 -2.76
C LYS A 45 -6.33 13.23 -1.44
N ALA A 46 -7.59 12.81 -1.36
CA ALA A 46 -8.38 12.89 -0.14
C ALA A 46 -7.97 11.85 0.92
N LEU A 47 -7.34 10.77 0.48
CA LEU A 47 -6.81 9.69 1.31
C LEU A 47 -5.30 9.81 1.58
N GLU A 48 -4.70 10.93 1.16
CA GLU A 48 -3.32 11.26 1.49
C GLU A 48 -3.20 11.50 3.01
N ASP A 49 -2.01 11.28 3.56
CA ASP A 49 -1.71 11.44 4.99
C ASP A 49 -2.58 10.57 5.91
N ALA A 50 -3.01 9.40 5.42
CA ALA A 50 -3.71 8.43 6.24
C ALA A 50 -2.88 8.04 7.48
N PRO A 51 -3.51 7.97 8.68
CA PRO A 51 -2.81 7.50 9.87
C PRO A 51 -2.48 6.02 9.73
N VAL A 52 -1.46 5.57 10.45
CA VAL A 52 -1.21 4.13 10.57
C VAL A 52 -2.25 3.51 11.47
N PHE A 53 -3.06 2.60 10.92
CA PHE A 53 -4.17 1.99 11.65
C PHE A 53 -3.69 0.85 12.57
N SER A 54 -4.36 0.67 13.71
CA SER A 54 -4.04 -0.39 14.68
C SER A 54 -4.03 -1.78 14.03
N GLY A 55 -3.06 -2.63 14.40
CA GLY A 55 -2.92 -3.99 13.88
C GLY A 55 -2.30 -4.10 12.48
N THR A 56 -1.95 -2.97 11.84
CA THR A 56 -1.30 -2.96 10.52
C THR A 56 0.21 -2.78 10.58
N SER A 57 0.72 -2.09 11.61
CA SER A 57 2.15 -1.87 11.78
C SER A 57 2.85 -3.08 12.42
N LEU A 58 4.01 -3.44 11.87
CA LEU A 58 4.94 -4.42 12.42
C LEU A 58 5.38 -4.07 13.84
N LEU A 59 5.54 -2.78 14.17
CA LEU A 59 5.94 -2.34 15.50
C LEU A 59 4.83 -2.49 16.55
N GLY A 60 3.56 -2.38 16.14
CA GLY A 60 2.41 -2.59 17.03
C GLY A 60 2.20 -4.06 17.40
N ASN A 61 2.77 -4.98 16.62
CA ASN A 61 2.58 -6.43 16.75
C ASN A 61 3.89 -7.23 17.01
N SER A 62 5.04 -6.58 17.19
CA SER A 62 6.33 -7.26 17.50
C SER A 62 7.26 -6.28 18.24
N LYS A 63 7.91 -6.56 19.39
CA LYS A 63 8.81 -7.68 19.73
C LYS A 63 9.77 -8.11 18.62
N THR A 64 10.02 -7.27 17.61
CA THR A 64 11.13 -7.53 16.70
C THR A 64 12.42 -7.12 17.41
N SER A 65 13.30 -8.11 17.64
CA SER A 65 14.61 -7.94 18.28
C SER A 65 15.44 -6.81 17.67
N TRP A 66 15.21 -6.51 16.38
CA TRP A 66 15.90 -5.48 15.64
C TRP A 66 15.57 -4.05 16.07
N ALA A 67 14.31 -3.72 16.41
CA ALA A 67 13.95 -2.36 16.85
C ALA A 67 14.61 -2.04 18.20
N ALA A 68 14.59 -3.02 19.11
CA ALA A 68 15.30 -2.95 20.38
C ALA A 68 16.83 -2.86 20.20
N GLN A 69 17.41 -3.58 19.24
CA GLN A 69 18.85 -3.52 18.92
C GLN A 69 19.26 -2.18 18.31
N ALA A 70 18.42 -1.59 17.46
CA ALA A 70 18.68 -0.28 16.86
C ALA A 70 18.58 0.86 17.90
N GLU A 71 17.60 0.80 18.80
CA GLU A 71 17.45 1.75 19.91
C GLU A 71 18.60 1.63 20.92
N GLN A 72 18.98 0.39 21.29
CA GLN A 72 20.16 0.14 22.13
C GLN A 72 21.46 0.59 21.47
N PHE A 73 21.61 0.41 20.16
CA PHE A 73 22.78 0.91 19.43
C PHE A 73 22.83 2.44 19.41
N GLY A 74 21.70 3.12 19.22
CA GLY A 74 21.62 4.59 19.30
C GLY A 74 21.96 5.12 20.70
N ALA A 75 21.56 4.41 21.76
CA ALA A 75 21.81 4.80 23.14
C ALA A 75 23.21 4.44 23.66
N THR A 76 23.78 3.32 23.22
CA THR A 76 24.99 2.73 23.82
C THR A 76 26.15 2.53 22.84
N GLY A 77 25.93 2.78 21.55
CA GLY A 77 26.88 2.42 20.48
C GLY A 77 27.04 0.91 20.28
N ASN A 78 26.17 0.08 20.88
CA ASN A 78 26.34 -1.36 20.96
C ASN A 78 24.99 -2.11 20.86
N PRO A 79 24.81 -3.10 19.97
CA PRO A 79 23.51 -3.72 19.73
C PRO A 79 23.20 -4.89 20.70
N GLY A 80 23.78 -4.92 21.91
CA GLY A 80 23.57 -6.00 22.88
C GLY A 80 24.05 -5.71 24.31
N SER A 81 23.76 -6.62 25.25
CA SER A 81 24.03 -6.50 26.70
C SER A 81 25.43 -6.94 27.16
N GLY A 82 26.41 -6.97 26.26
CA GLY A 82 27.81 -7.31 26.57
C GLY A 82 28.76 -6.14 26.30
N PRO A 83 30.03 -6.20 26.76
CA PRO A 83 31.02 -5.17 26.44
C PRO A 83 31.12 -4.98 24.92
N ALA A 84 31.24 -3.72 24.47
CA ALA A 84 31.25 -3.35 23.06
C ALA A 84 32.24 -4.21 22.26
N PRO A 85 31.75 -5.15 21.42
CA PRO A 85 32.60 -5.78 20.44
C PRO A 85 33.03 -4.67 19.49
N ARG A 86 34.33 -4.58 19.22
CA ARG A 86 34.84 -3.71 18.16
C ARG A 86 34.04 -4.03 16.90
N ALA A 87 33.39 -3.02 16.30
CA ALA A 87 32.73 -3.21 15.02
C ALA A 87 33.78 -3.76 14.04
N PRO A 88 33.60 -4.97 13.48
CA PRO A 88 34.62 -5.56 12.63
C PRO A 88 34.83 -4.64 11.44
N THR A 89 36.08 -4.27 11.22
CA THR A 89 36.46 -3.43 10.08
C THR A 89 36.04 -4.11 8.77
N PRO A 90 35.84 -3.36 7.69
CA PRO A 90 35.56 -3.96 6.37
C PRO A 90 36.58 -5.03 5.98
N ALA A 91 37.84 -4.86 6.38
CA ALA A 91 38.91 -5.83 6.18
C ALA A 91 38.72 -7.11 7.02
N GLU A 92 38.32 -7.00 8.29
CA GLU A 92 38.02 -8.15 9.16
C GLU A 92 36.76 -8.90 8.72
N GLN A 93 35.75 -8.18 8.22
CA GLN A 93 34.59 -8.80 7.57
C GLN A 93 35.01 -9.53 6.30
N LEU A 94 35.81 -8.91 5.43
CA LEU A 94 36.33 -9.56 4.21
C LEU A 94 37.17 -10.80 4.54
N GLN A 95 37.97 -10.74 5.60
CA GLN A 95 38.86 -11.81 6.02
C GLN A 95 38.09 -12.95 6.71
N ALA A 96 37.02 -12.65 7.47
CA ALA A 96 36.08 -13.63 7.98
C ALA A 96 35.31 -14.33 6.85
N LEU A 97 34.90 -13.57 5.83
CA LEU A 97 34.25 -14.06 4.62
C LEU A 97 35.18 -14.96 3.79
N GLN A 98 36.46 -14.60 3.65
CA GLN A 98 37.49 -15.41 3.00
C GLN A 98 37.80 -16.71 3.77
N ARG A 99 37.80 -16.67 5.11
CA ARG A 99 38.07 -17.86 5.94
C ARG A 99 36.91 -18.84 5.99
N GLN A 100 35.67 -18.38 5.80
CA GLN A 100 34.50 -19.23 5.89
C GLN A 100 34.15 -20.00 4.60
N HIS A 101 34.59 -19.58 3.40
CA HIS A 101 33.91 -20.08 2.20
C HIS A 101 34.74 -20.25 0.90
N GLY A 102 34.87 -21.53 0.49
CA GLY A 102 34.58 -21.98 -0.88
C GLY A 102 33.07 -22.04 -1.16
N ASP A 103 32.53 -23.09 -1.81
CA ASP A 103 31.15 -23.19 -2.37
C ASP A 103 29.97 -22.73 -1.47
N LYS A 104 30.10 -22.81 -0.15
CA LYS A 104 29.08 -22.35 0.82
C LYS A 104 28.87 -20.81 0.81
N TRP A 105 29.77 -20.04 0.18
CA TRP A 105 29.61 -18.58 -0.01
C TRP A 105 28.36 -18.24 -0.81
N MET A 106 28.12 -19.02 -1.87
CA MET A 106 27.01 -18.78 -2.79
C MET A 106 25.65 -19.05 -2.13
N GLU A 107 25.58 -20.02 -1.23
CA GLU A 107 24.37 -20.34 -0.47
C GLU A 107 24.08 -19.28 0.61
N TYR A 108 25.12 -18.81 1.33
CA TYR A 108 25.01 -17.70 2.26
C TYR A 108 24.59 -16.39 1.56
N LEU A 109 25.21 -16.06 0.42
CA LEU A 109 24.82 -14.91 -0.39
C LEU A 109 23.38 -15.03 -0.89
N ARG A 110 22.97 -16.21 -1.37
CA ARG A 110 21.59 -16.45 -1.81
C ARG A 110 20.60 -16.28 -0.67
N GLY A 111 20.89 -16.81 0.51
CA GLY A 111 20.07 -16.64 1.70
C GLY A 111 19.95 -15.18 2.12
N ARG A 112 21.05 -14.41 2.07
CA ARG A 112 21.02 -12.97 2.33
C ARG A 112 20.25 -12.19 1.28
N VAL A 113 20.45 -12.47 0.00
CA VAL A 113 19.72 -11.79 -1.11
C VAL A 113 18.23 -12.08 -1.01
N GLN A 114 17.83 -13.31 -0.70
CA GLN A 114 16.44 -13.68 -0.46
C GLN A 114 15.86 -12.96 0.76
N ALA A 115 16.57 -12.95 1.89
CA ALA A 115 16.12 -12.25 3.09
C ALA A 115 15.98 -10.74 2.87
N VAL A 116 16.92 -10.13 2.14
CA VAL A 116 16.85 -8.72 1.73
C VAL A 116 15.66 -8.47 0.81
N GLY A 117 15.44 -9.34 -0.19
CA GLY A 117 14.31 -9.22 -1.11
C GLY A 117 12.95 -9.34 -0.43
N GLU A 118 12.78 -10.28 0.51
CA GLU A 118 11.54 -10.41 1.30
C GLU A 118 11.35 -9.21 2.24
N MET A 119 12.42 -8.70 2.84
CA MET A 119 12.35 -7.50 3.68
C MET A 119 12.01 -6.24 2.86
N GLN A 120 12.54 -6.11 1.64
CA GLN A 120 12.17 -5.03 0.71
C GLN A 120 10.70 -5.12 0.29
N LYS A 121 10.20 -6.33 -0.03
CA LYS A 121 8.77 -6.54 -0.33
C LYS A 121 7.90 -6.14 0.85
N LEU A 122 8.26 -6.56 2.06
CA LEU A 122 7.54 -6.21 3.28
C LEU A 122 7.57 -4.69 3.52
N ALA A 123 8.74 -4.06 3.40
CA ALA A 123 8.92 -2.63 3.56
C ALA A 123 8.13 -1.81 2.52
N GLY A 124 7.98 -2.32 1.30
CA GLY A 124 7.17 -1.73 0.23
C GLY A 124 5.67 -2.00 0.32
N GLY A 125 5.15 -2.47 1.46
CA GLY A 125 3.73 -2.74 1.65
C GLY A 125 3.28 -4.17 1.35
N GLY A 126 4.20 -5.14 1.37
CA GLY A 126 3.90 -6.57 1.25
C GLY A 126 3.29 -7.20 2.51
N GLY A 127 3.13 -6.43 3.59
CA GLY A 127 2.50 -6.89 4.84
C GLY A 127 0.97 -6.95 4.77
N ASN A 128 0.32 -6.95 5.95
CA ASN A 128 -1.14 -6.95 6.06
C ASN A 128 -1.74 -5.75 5.32
N LYS A 129 -2.73 -6.03 4.47
CA LYS A 129 -3.44 -5.01 3.69
C LYS A 129 -4.85 -4.86 4.22
N LEU A 130 -5.33 -3.62 4.26
CA LEU A 130 -6.72 -3.32 4.53
C LEU A 130 -7.40 -3.03 3.20
N VAL A 131 -8.45 -3.78 2.86
CA VAL A 131 -9.17 -3.60 1.60
C VAL A 131 -10.63 -3.33 1.90
N VAL A 132 -11.13 -2.19 1.41
CA VAL A 132 -12.52 -1.82 1.52
C VAL A 132 -13.11 -1.66 0.12
N THR A 133 -14.35 -2.10 -0.08
CA THR A 133 -15.05 -1.92 -1.36
C THR A 133 -16.20 -0.95 -1.18
N LEU A 134 -16.27 0.04 -2.06
CA LEU A 134 -17.25 1.13 -2.04
C LEU A 134 -18.09 1.12 -3.30
N GLU A 135 -19.39 1.33 -3.15
CA GLU A 135 -20.31 1.67 -4.23
C GLU A 135 -20.57 3.18 -4.15
N LEU A 136 -20.30 3.89 -5.24
CA LEU A 136 -20.54 5.32 -5.36
C LEU A 136 -21.62 5.57 -6.41
N ARG A 137 -22.61 6.38 -6.04
CA ARG A 137 -23.63 6.90 -6.97
C ARG A 137 -23.53 8.40 -7.03
N GLN A 138 -23.36 8.90 -8.24
CA GLN A 138 -23.33 10.32 -8.54
C GLN A 138 -24.48 10.70 -9.47
N GLY A 139 -24.89 11.96 -9.45
CA GLY A 139 -25.73 12.53 -10.49
C GLY A 139 -25.00 12.59 -11.83
N ALA A 140 -25.74 12.88 -12.90
CA ALA A 140 -25.16 13.13 -14.22
C ALA A 140 -24.24 14.38 -14.22
N ASP A 141 -24.42 15.28 -13.25
CA ASP A 141 -23.57 16.43 -12.96
C ASP A 141 -22.30 16.08 -12.17
N GLY A 142 -22.09 14.80 -11.83
CA GLY A 142 -20.98 14.34 -11.01
C GLY A 142 -21.15 14.56 -9.51
N SER A 143 -22.26 15.15 -9.05
CA SER A 143 -22.52 15.35 -7.61
C SER A 143 -22.69 14.01 -6.89
N LEU A 144 -22.04 13.83 -5.74
CA LEU A 144 -22.22 12.61 -4.94
C LEU A 144 -23.64 12.55 -4.36
N ARG A 145 -24.36 11.47 -4.67
CA ARG A 145 -25.71 11.19 -4.12
C ARG A 145 -25.64 10.16 -3.00
N GLU A 146 -24.87 9.09 -3.19
CA GLU A 146 -24.75 7.99 -2.25
C GLU A 146 -23.33 7.44 -2.27
N ALA A 147 -22.78 7.16 -1.09
CA ALA A 147 -21.58 6.36 -0.90
C ALA A 147 -21.93 5.23 0.06
N LYS A 148 -21.65 3.99 -0.35
CA LYS A 148 -22.00 2.80 0.43
C LYS A 148 -20.81 1.86 0.55
N LEU A 149 -20.67 1.31 1.74
CA LEU A 149 -19.71 0.25 2.03
C LEU A 149 -20.27 -1.10 1.56
N VAL A 150 -19.64 -1.70 0.54
CA VAL A 150 -20.01 -3.02 0.00
C VAL A 150 -19.27 -4.13 0.73
N SER A 151 -17.98 -3.93 0.99
CA SER A 151 -17.15 -4.85 1.78
C SER A 151 -16.28 -4.08 2.75
N ARG A 152 -16.14 -4.61 3.96
CA ARG A 152 -15.34 -4.04 5.06
C ARG A 152 -13.92 -4.59 5.05
N SER A 153 -12.97 -3.80 5.51
CA SER A 153 -11.57 -4.21 5.62
C SER A 153 -11.26 -5.09 6.84
N GLY A 154 -12.22 -5.23 7.75
CA GLY A 154 -12.00 -5.82 9.08
C GLY A 154 -11.40 -4.84 10.09
N ASN A 155 -11.07 -3.60 9.68
CA ASN A 155 -10.66 -2.52 10.57
C ASN A 155 -11.68 -1.35 10.50
N PRO A 156 -12.54 -1.18 11.51
CA PRO A 156 -13.57 -0.14 11.50
C PRO A 156 -13.05 1.30 11.43
N GLN A 157 -11.85 1.56 11.96
CA GLN A 157 -11.23 2.88 11.91
C GLN A 157 -10.84 3.23 10.47
N TYR A 158 -10.28 2.26 9.74
CA TYR A 158 -9.96 2.42 8.32
C TYR A 158 -11.22 2.57 7.46
N ASP A 159 -12.22 1.71 7.66
CA ASP A 159 -13.50 1.79 6.93
C ASP A 159 -14.15 3.18 7.09
N THR A 160 -14.14 3.72 8.32
CA THR A 160 -14.68 5.05 8.63
C THR A 160 -13.85 6.16 8.00
N TYR A 161 -12.51 6.07 8.09
CA TYR A 161 -11.60 7.04 7.46
C TYR A 161 -11.86 7.15 5.96
N VAL A 162 -11.95 6.02 5.27
CA VAL A 162 -12.21 5.98 3.83
C VAL A 162 -13.58 6.59 3.50
N MET A 163 -14.63 6.21 4.23
CA MET A 163 -15.97 6.76 4.01
C MET A 163 -16.04 8.27 4.22
N ASN A 164 -15.31 8.82 5.20
CA ASN A 164 -15.27 10.25 5.48
C ASN A 164 -14.51 11.06 4.42
N ALA A 165 -13.57 10.43 3.70
CA ALA A 165 -12.80 11.09 2.64
C ALA A 165 -13.61 11.25 1.33
N VAL A 166 -14.56 10.36 1.05
CA VAL A 166 -15.30 10.33 -0.23
C VAL A 166 -16.06 11.64 -0.53
N PRO A 167 -16.84 12.24 0.39
CA PRO A 167 -17.59 13.45 0.09
C PRO A 167 -16.69 14.63 -0.31
N SER A 168 -15.59 14.83 0.40
CA SER A 168 -14.67 15.94 0.14
C SER A 168 -13.84 15.74 -1.13
N ALA A 169 -13.55 14.47 -1.49
CA ALA A 169 -12.90 14.11 -2.74
C ALA A 169 -13.76 14.50 -3.96
N LEU A 170 -15.05 14.17 -3.92
CA LEU A 170 -15.95 14.35 -5.06
C LEU A 170 -16.49 15.79 -5.15
N ALA A 171 -16.62 16.50 -4.02
CA ALA A 171 -17.14 17.87 -3.99
C ALA A 171 -16.31 18.88 -4.83
N LYS A 172 -15.04 18.56 -5.11
CA LYS A 172 -14.11 19.43 -5.85
C LYS A 172 -13.99 19.05 -7.33
N LEU A 173 -14.67 18.01 -7.77
CA LEU A 173 -14.56 17.53 -9.15
C LEU A 173 -15.45 18.36 -10.08
N PRO A 174 -14.96 18.70 -11.28
CA PRO A 174 -15.84 19.23 -12.32
C PRO A 174 -16.86 18.17 -12.75
N PRO A 175 -17.99 18.58 -13.34
CA PRO A 175 -18.93 17.65 -13.93
C PRO A 175 -18.26 16.79 -15.02
N PRO A 176 -18.75 15.57 -15.27
CA PRO A 176 -18.27 14.76 -16.38
C PRO A 176 -18.53 15.46 -17.73
N PRO A 177 -17.70 15.20 -18.76
CA PRO A 177 -17.98 15.68 -20.11
C PRO A 177 -19.31 15.16 -20.66
N ASP A 178 -19.94 15.94 -21.54
CA ASP A 178 -21.14 15.50 -22.25
C ASP A 178 -20.85 14.21 -23.04
N GLN A 179 -21.72 13.21 -22.88
CA GLN A 179 -21.58 11.89 -23.50
C GLN A 179 -20.32 11.10 -23.09
N ALA A 180 -19.72 11.41 -21.94
CA ALA A 180 -18.61 10.63 -21.39
C ALA A 180 -18.98 9.13 -21.26
N ARG A 181 -18.10 8.25 -21.75
CA ARG A 181 -18.35 6.80 -21.72
C ARG A 181 -18.41 6.30 -20.28
N GLY A 182 -19.52 5.65 -19.92
CA GLY A 182 -19.77 5.19 -18.55
C GLY A 182 -20.51 6.20 -17.67
N VAL A 183 -20.93 7.34 -18.24
CA VAL A 183 -21.86 8.28 -17.63
C VAL A 183 -23.22 8.09 -18.27
N ARG A 184 -24.23 7.80 -17.45
CA ARG A 184 -25.60 7.58 -17.92
C ARG A 184 -26.48 8.78 -17.58
N PRO A 185 -27.62 8.97 -18.28
CA PRO A 185 -28.54 10.07 -17.99
C PRO A 185 -29.12 10.04 -16.56
N ASP A 186 -29.28 8.84 -15.99
CA ASP A 186 -29.76 8.62 -14.62
C ASP A 186 -28.67 8.86 -13.56
N GLY A 187 -27.40 8.88 -13.97
CA GLY A 187 -26.25 9.18 -13.13
C GLY A 187 -25.04 8.32 -13.43
N ILE A 188 -24.06 8.38 -12.53
CA ILE A 188 -22.84 7.57 -12.58
C ILE A 188 -22.92 6.56 -11.45
N HIS A 189 -22.69 5.29 -11.76
CA HIS A 189 -22.63 4.22 -10.76
C HIS A 189 -21.30 3.48 -10.90
N THR A 190 -20.49 3.50 -9.85
CA THR A 190 -19.16 2.91 -9.84
C THR A 190 -18.89 2.08 -8.61
N LEU A 191 -18.04 1.06 -8.78
CA LEU A 191 -17.53 0.23 -7.69
C LEU A 191 -16.02 0.44 -7.58
N TRP A 192 -15.54 0.71 -6.36
CA TRP A 192 -14.15 1.01 -6.05
C TRP A 192 -13.61 0.04 -5.00
N SER A 193 -12.35 -0.35 -5.15
CA SER A 193 -11.56 -0.98 -4.09
C SER A 193 -10.57 0.06 -3.58
N VAL A 194 -10.54 0.31 -2.28
CA VAL A 194 -9.49 1.12 -1.66
C VAL A 194 -8.62 0.19 -0.82
N GLU A 195 -7.37 0.06 -1.23
CA GLU A 195 -6.39 -0.77 -0.55
C GLU A 195 -5.43 0.11 0.24
N GLY A 196 -5.30 -0.17 1.53
CA GLY A 196 -4.41 0.49 2.47
C GLY A 196 -3.24 -0.41 2.84
N ARG A 197 -2.01 0.12 2.79
CA ARG A 197 -0.79 -0.61 3.12
C ARG A 197 0.15 0.24 3.97
N VAL A 198 0.85 -0.41 4.90
CA VAL A 198 1.96 0.23 5.61
C VAL A 198 3.23 0.14 4.79
N ILE A 199 3.88 1.25 4.56
CA ILE A 199 5.16 1.35 3.86
C ILE A 199 6.20 1.88 4.84
N TYR A 200 7.38 1.25 4.81
CA TYR A 200 8.53 1.58 5.64
C TYR A 200 9.68 2.16 4.81
N LEU A 201 9.44 2.45 3.54
CA LEU A 201 10.43 3.07 2.67
C LEU A 201 10.39 4.59 2.84
N ARG A 202 11.57 5.17 3.02
CA ARG A 202 11.78 6.62 3.13
C ARG A 202 12.93 7.04 2.24
N LYS A 203 12.79 8.19 1.58
CA LYS A 203 13.84 8.72 0.72
C LYS A 203 15.04 9.13 1.56
N LEU A 204 16.24 8.77 1.11
CA LEU A 204 17.49 9.05 1.79
C LEU A 204 17.68 10.56 2.04
N LYS A 205 17.27 11.41 1.09
CA LYS A 205 17.33 12.87 1.20
C LYS A 205 16.44 13.47 2.30
N ASP A 206 15.42 12.74 2.72
CA ASP A 206 14.47 13.21 3.73
C ASP A 206 14.91 12.83 5.16
N LEU A 207 16.03 12.12 5.31
CA LEU A 207 16.63 11.78 6.61
C LEU A 207 17.45 12.94 7.15
N LYS A 208 17.38 13.16 8.47
CA LYS A 208 18.09 14.24 9.17
C LYS A 208 19.40 13.72 9.77
N THR A 209 20.27 14.63 10.22
CA THR A 209 21.57 14.28 10.84
C THR A 209 21.42 13.38 12.06
N ASP A 210 20.33 13.51 12.82
CA ASP A 210 20.01 12.64 13.97
C ASP A 210 19.65 11.19 13.57
N ASP A 211 19.45 10.93 12.28
CA ASP A 211 19.24 9.58 11.73
C ASP A 211 20.57 8.85 11.42
N ALA A 212 21.73 9.47 11.68
CA ALA A 212 23.04 8.87 11.38
C ALA A 212 23.30 7.55 12.12
N ALA A 213 22.89 7.45 13.39
CA ALA A 213 23.03 6.21 14.16
C ALA A 213 22.14 5.08 13.59
N TYR A 214 20.93 5.44 13.15
CA TYR A 214 20.01 4.51 12.50
C TYR A 214 20.55 4.04 11.15
N LEU A 215 21.07 4.96 10.33
CA LEU A 215 21.69 4.65 9.06
C LEU A 215 22.93 3.78 9.21
N ALA A 216 23.78 4.04 10.21
CA ALA A 216 24.93 3.20 10.52
C ALA A 216 24.50 1.79 10.94
N ALA A 217 23.48 1.66 11.78
CA ALA A 217 22.92 0.38 12.17
C ALA A 217 22.27 -0.36 10.98
N ALA A 218 21.53 0.34 10.13
CA ALA A 218 20.93 -0.22 8.91
C ALA A 218 22.01 -0.64 7.89
N PHE A 219 23.11 0.12 7.76
CA PHE A 219 24.27 -0.23 6.95
C PHE A 219 24.91 -1.52 7.46
N ALA A 220 25.22 -1.57 8.76
CA ALA A 220 25.84 -2.73 9.41
C ALA A 220 24.95 -3.98 9.30
N ALA A 221 23.62 -3.82 9.36
CA ALA A 221 22.65 -4.89 9.18
C ALA A 221 22.44 -5.29 7.70
N GLY A 222 23.03 -4.58 6.73
CA GLY A 222 22.82 -4.82 5.31
C GLY A 222 21.41 -4.45 4.81
N LEU A 223 20.69 -3.60 5.54
CA LEU A 223 19.34 -3.11 5.24
C LEU A 223 19.34 -1.88 4.33
N LEU A 224 20.52 -1.31 4.06
CA LEU A 224 20.72 -0.29 3.03
C LEU A 224 20.80 -0.86 1.61
N ALA A 225 20.18 -2.02 1.38
CA ALA A 225 19.76 -2.41 0.04
C ALA A 225 18.63 -1.45 -0.38
N GLY A 226 19.01 -0.22 -0.69
CA GLY A 226 18.07 0.82 -1.02
C GLY A 226 17.38 0.50 -2.32
N ARG A 227 16.07 0.72 -2.38
CA ARG A 227 15.35 0.67 -3.65
C ARG A 227 15.75 1.93 -4.42
N PHE A 228 16.33 1.76 -5.59
CA PHE A 228 16.50 2.86 -6.52
C PHE A 228 15.17 3.07 -7.23
N GLU A 229 14.54 4.21 -7.01
CA GLU A 229 13.35 4.60 -7.75
C GLU A 229 13.81 5.11 -9.13
N GLU A 230 13.74 4.24 -10.13
CA GLU A 230 14.23 4.50 -11.50
C GLU A 230 13.62 5.75 -12.13
N THR A 231 12.40 6.13 -11.71
CA THR A 231 11.67 7.27 -12.25
C THR A 231 12.16 8.62 -11.70
N THR A 232 12.59 8.65 -10.44
CA THR A 232 13.04 9.89 -9.76
C THR A 232 14.55 9.95 -9.56
N GLY A 233 15.25 8.82 -9.74
CA GLY A 233 16.67 8.68 -9.47
C GLY A 233 17.00 8.67 -7.97
N GLU A 234 16.02 8.45 -7.10
CA GLU A 234 16.18 8.58 -5.66
C GLU A 234 16.44 7.22 -4.99
N LEU A 235 17.29 7.23 -3.98
CA LEU A 235 17.53 6.08 -3.11
C LEU A 235 16.56 6.10 -1.94
N GLU A 236 15.80 5.02 -1.78
CA GLU A 236 14.96 4.79 -0.61
C GLU A 236 15.63 3.83 0.37
N VAL A 237 15.50 4.08 1.67
CA VAL A 237 15.97 3.19 2.73
C VAL A 237 14.77 2.68 3.55
N ILE A 238 14.95 1.52 4.17
CA ILE A 238 13.95 0.99 5.10
C ILE A 238 14.08 1.74 6.44
N ASP A 239 13.04 2.48 6.84
CA ASP A 239 12.88 3.16 8.12
C ASP A 239 11.64 2.64 8.86
N PHE A 240 11.84 1.61 9.69
CA PHE A 240 10.74 1.02 10.45
C PHE A 240 10.14 1.97 11.50
N ARG A 241 10.88 3.00 11.92
CA ARG A 241 10.46 3.95 12.97
C ARG A 241 9.41 4.94 12.46
N ASN A 242 9.38 5.16 11.14
CA ASN A 242 8.48 6.11 10.50
C ASN A 242 7.59 5.40 9.46
N PRO A 243 6.67 4.51 9.90
CA PRO A 243 5.71 3.90 8.99
C PRO A 243 4.80 4.97 8.39
N ARG A 244 4.64 4.93 7.07
CA ARG A 244 3.58 5.67 6.37
C ARG A 244 2.46 4.72 5.96
N PHE A 245 1.23 5.21 5.96
CA PHE A 245 0.10 4.45 5.45
C PHE A 245 -0.30 5.01 4.08
N GLU A 246 -0.26 4.18 3.04
CA GLU A 246 -0.63 4.58 1.69
C GLU A 246 -1.96 3.92 1.30
N CYS A 247 -2.88 4.73 0.78
CA CYS A 247 -4.16 4.27 0.25
C CYS A 247 -4.16 4.35 -1.27
N GLN A 248 -4.54 3.25 -1.93
CA GLN A 248 -4.62 3.15 -3.37
C GLN A 248 -6.06 2.78 -3.78
N PRO A 249 -6.86 3.75 -4.23
CA PRO A 249 -8.17 3.51 -4.79
C PRO A 249 -8.04 2.99 -6.23
N ARG A 250 -8.78 1.93 -6.52
CA ARG A 250 -8.86 1.30 -7.83
C ARG A 250 -10.30 1.16 -8.25
N LEU A 251 -10.62 1.69 -9.44
CA LEU A 251 -11.91 1.48 -10.05
C LEU A 251 -12.03 0.01 -10.45
N LEU A 252 -13.12 -0.62 -10.05
CA LEU A 252 -13.43 -2.02 -10.38
C LEU A 252 -14.46 -2.10 -11.51
N ARG A 253 -15.51 -1.27 -11.45
CA ARG A 253 -16.66 -1.35 -12.36
C ARG A 253 -17.27 0.03 -12.61
N VAL A 254 -17.76 0.22 -13.83
CA VAL A 254 -18.62 1.35 -14.24
C VAL A 254 -19.86 0.79 -14.94
N TYR A 255 -21.03 1.00 -14.32
CA TYR A 255 -22.31 0.41 -14.76
C TYR A 255 -23.00 1.24 -15.83
#